data_AF-A0A1H1DJS8-F1
#
_entry.id   AF-A0A1H1DJS8-F1
#
_cell.length_a   1.000
_cell.length_b   1.000
_cell.length_c   1.000
_cell.angle_alpha   90.00
_cell.angle_beta   90.00
_cell.angle_gamma   90.00
#
_symmetry.space_group_name_H-M   'P 1'
#
loop_
_entity.id
_entity.type
_entity.pdbx_description
1 polymer ?
#
loop_
_entity_poly.entity_id
_entity_poly.type
_entity_poly.pdbx_seq_one_letter_code
_entity_poly.pdbx_strand_id
1 'polypeptide(L)'
;MSDVEVYYHELTSAADSIQVRASDAVLDGADLQGDDTGVQNPAHRPALRLELHRRLTALHTAVLDRSGAASAVAGKLSDIAARYSDLDLELTGRSEP
;
A
#
# COMPACT_ATOMS: atom_id res chain seq x y z
N MET A 1 16.50 2.45 -25.45
CA MET A 1 15.46 1.94 -24.54
C MET A 1 14.38 1.33 -25.39
N SER A 2 14.17 0.03 -25.29
CA SER A 2 13.14 -0.68 -26.04
C SER A 2 11.75 -0.39 -25.45
N ASP A 3 10.68 -0.56 -26.24
CA ASP A 3 9.30 -0.37 -25.76
C ASP A 3 8.98 -1.28 -24.56
N VAL A 4 9.67 -2.42 -24.46
CA VAL A 4 9.55 -3.39 -23.36
C VAL A 4 10.19 -2.86 -22.09
N GLU A 5 11.38 -2.26 -22.19
CA GLU A 5 12.03 -1.59 -21.06
C GLU A 5 11.19 -0.41 -20.55
N VAL A 6 10.58 0.36 -21.46
CA VAL A 6 9.64 1.45 -21.09
C VAL A 6 8.47 0.90 -20.29
N TYR A 7 7.80 -0.13 -20.80
CA TYR A 7 6.63 -0.72 -20.15
C TYR A 7 6.96 -1.39 -18.80
N TYR A 8 8.12 -2.07 -18.72
CA TYR A 8 8.64 -2.63 -17.48
C TYR A 8 8.87 -1.53 -16.43
N HIS A 9 9.51 -0.42 -16.81
CA HIS A 9 9.76 0.70 -15.91
C HIS A 9 8.46 1.38 -15.45
N GLU A 10 7.48 1.56 -16.34
CA GLU A 10 6.18 2.14 -15.98
C GLU A 10 5.42 1.28 -14.97
N LEU A 11 5.34 -0.04 -15.19
CA LEU A 11 4.68 -0.97 -14.27
C LEU A 11 5.37 -1.02 -12.91
N THR A 12 6.70 -1.05 -12.90
CA THR A 12 7.50 -1.09 -11.66
C THR A 12 7.34 0.22 -10.89
N SER A 13 7.37 1.37 -11.57
CA SER A 13 7.13 2.68 -10.95
C SER A 13 5.72 2.81 -10.36
N ALA A 14 4.72 2.25 -11.05
CA ALA A 14 3.35 2.21 -10.53
C ALA A 14 3.23 1.31 -9.28
N ALA A 15 3.90 0.15 -9.27
CA ALA A 15 3.95 -0.75 -8.11
C ALA A 15 4.59 -0.06 -6.90
N ASP A 16 5.74 0.59 -7.09
CA ASP A 16 6.43 1.36 -6.04
C ASP A 16 5.55 2.48 -5.48
N SER A 17 4.88 3.24 -6.36
CA SER A 17 3.97 4.31 -5.92
C SER A 17 2.81 3.79 -5.07
N ILE A 18 2.25 2.63 -5.42
CA ILE A 18 1.18 1.99 -4.65
C ILE A 18 1.72 1.51 -3.29
N GLN A 19 2.93 0.96 -3.25
CA GLN A 19 3.55 0.46 -2.02
C GLN A 19 3.91 1.61 -1.06
N VAL A 20 4.40 2.74 -1.56
CA VAL A 20 4.63 3.95 -0.76
C VAL A 20 3.32 4.43 -0.15
N ARG A 21 2.27 4.59 -0.95
CA ARG A 21 0.95 5.03 -0.45
C ARG A 21 0.34 4.06 0.56
N ALA A 22 0.57 2.76 0.39
CA ALA A 22 0.13 1.75 1.35
C ALA A 22 0.88 1.88 2.68
N SER A 23 2.19 2.15 2.63
CA SER A 23 3.03 2.36 3.81
C SER A 23 2.66 3.64 4.54
N ASP A 24 2.44 4.74 3.81
CA ASP A 24 1.99 6.02 4.36
C ASP A 24 0.64 5.87 5.06
N ALA A 25 -0.31 5.14 4.45
CA ALA A 25 -1.60 4.87 5.08
C ALA A 25 -1.48 4.07 6.38
N VAL A 26 -0.51 3.15 6.50
CA VAL A 26 -0.25 2.43 7.76
C VAL A 26 0.29 3.36 8.83
N LEU A 27 1.20 4.28 8.47
CA LEU A 27 1.75 5.27 9.39
C LEU A 27 0.66 6.25 9.87
N ASP A 28 -0.12 6.81 8.94
CA ASP A 28 -1.27 7.66 9.26
C ASP A 28 -2.30 6.92 10.13
N GLY A 29 -2.52 5.63 9.87
CA GLY A 29 -3.37 4.77 10.67
C GLY A 29 -2.86 4.58 12.09
N ALA A 30 -1.55 4.39 12.27
CA ALA A 30 -0.92 4.23 13.58
C ALA A 30 -1.11 5.47 14.46
N ASP A 31 -1.07 6.67 13.88
CA ASP A 31 -1.36 7.94 14.57
C ASP A 31 -2.83 8.07 15.04
N LEU A 32 -3.73 7.24 14.50
CA LEU A 32 -5.15 7.19 14.93
C LEU A 32 -5.39 6.27 16.14
N GLN A 33 -4.35 5.65 16.71
CA GLN A 33 -4.52 4.86 17.94
C GLN A 33 -5.02 5.77 19.07
N GLY A 34 -6.22 5.49 19.57
CA GLY A 34 -7.01 6.38 20.43
C GLY A 34 -6.45 6.67 21.83
N ASP A 35 -5.20 6.31 22.11
CA ASP A 35 -4.46 6.79 23.29
C ASP A 35 -3.60 8.03 22.97
N ASP A 36 -3.42 8.38 21.69
CA ASP A 36 -2.73 9.60 21.31
C ASP A 36 -3.66 10.81 21.47
N THR A 37 -3.25 11.67 22.39
CA THR A 37 -3.99 12.75 23.04
C THR A 37 -4.34 13.95 22.14
N GLY A 38 -4.52 13.76 20.83
CA GLY A 38 -4.78 14.82 19.86
C GLY A 38 -6.25 15.24 19.72
N VAL A 39 -7.19 14.32 19.95
CA VAL A 39 -8.63 14.64 19.98
C VAL A 39 -8.98 14.96 21.43
N GLN A 40 -9.40 16.21 21.72
CA GLN A 40 -9.75 16.65 23.07
C GLN A 40 -10.54 15.56 23.82
N ASN A 41 -9.86 14.86 24.72
CA ASN A 41 -10.44 13.78 25.50
C ASN A 41 -11.61 14.40 26.29
N PRO A 42 -12.88 13.98 26.06
CA PRO A 42 -13.98 14.50 26.84
C PRO A 42 -13.86 13.91 28.24
N ALA A 43 -13.08 14.59 29.07
CA ALA A 43 -12.90 14.28 30.48
C ALA A 43 -14.30 14.07 31.09
N HIS A 44 -14.44 13.01 31.88
CA HIS A 44 -15.67 12.63 32.58
C HIS A 44 -16.78 11.95 31.73
N ARG A 45 -16.52 11.49 30.51
CA ARG A 45 -17.49 10.69 29.72
C ARG A 45 -16.94 9.31 29.28
N PRO A 46 -16.86 8.32 30.20
CA PRO A 46 -16.22 7.02 29.93
C PRO A 46 -16.88 6.21 28.82
N ALA A 47 -18.21 6.27 28.67
CA ALA A 47 -18.92 5.59 27.58
C ALA A 47 -18.57 6.16 26.20
N LEU A 48 -18.38 7.48 26.10
CA LEU A 48 -17.97 8.16 24.87
C LEU A 48 -16.51 7.82 24.52
N ARG A 49 -15.62 7.74 25.51
CA ARG A 49 -14.24 7.27 25.30
C ARG A 49 -14.20 5.86 24.75
N LEU A 50 -14.99 4.94 25.32
CA LEU A 50 -15.02 3.55 24.88
C LEU A 50 -15.52 3.42 23.43
N GLU A 51 -16.57 4.16 23.08
CA GLU A 51 -17.11 4.13 21.70
C GLU A 51 -16.16 4.80 20.70
N LEU A 52 -15.48 5.89 21.08
CA LEU A 52 -14.46 6.52 20.24
C LEU A 52 -13.29 5.56 19.99
N HIS A 53 -12.79 4.92 21.05
CA HIS A 53 -11.73 3.91 20.95
C HIS A 53 -12.14 2.77 20.01
N ARG A 54 -13.35 2.20 20.18
CA ARG A 54 -13.86 1.14 19.31
C ARG A 54 -13.90 1.56 17.83
N ARG A 55 -14.31 2.79 17.54
CA ARG A 55 -14.36 3.32 16.17
C ARG A 55 -12.98 3.55 15.57
N LEU A 56 -12.04 4.10 16.36
CA LEU A 56 -10.65 4.30 15.93
C LEU A 56 -9.94 2.97 15.69
N THR A 57 -10.15 1.97 16.56
CA THR A 57 -9.64 0.61 16.34
C THR A 57 -10.20 -0.01 15.06
N ALA A 58 -11.52 0.10 14.82
CA ALA A 58 -12.13 -0.42 13.60
C ALA A 58 -11.60 0.28 12.34
N LEU A 59 -11.37 1.60 12.41
CA LEU A 59 -10.76 2.35 11.32
C LEU A 59 -9.31 1.91 11.07
N HIS A 60 -8.50 1.76 12.12
CA HIS A 60 -7.13 1.26 12.03
C HIS A 60 -7.06 -0.13 11.38
N THR A 61 -7.94 -1.07 11.79
CA THR A 61 -8.04 -2.38 11.15
C THR A 61 -8.38 -2.29 9.66
N ALA A 62 -9.36 -1.45 9.29
CA ALA A 62 -9.73 -1.27 7.88
C ALA A 62 -8.60 -0.66 7.03
N VAL A 63 -7.80 0.24 7.62
CA VAL A 63 -6.61 0.82 6.98
C VAL A 63 -5.54 -0.24 6.77
N LEU A 64 -5.26 -1.08 7.77
CA LEU A 64 -4.31 -2.20 7.64
C LEU A 64 -4.74 -3.22 6.57
N ASP A 65 -6.01 -3.60 6.53
CA ASP A 65 -6.52 -4.52 5.52
C ASP A 65 -6.34 -3.94 4.11
N ARG A 66 -6.62 -2.64 3.96
CA ARG A 66 -6.51 -1.94 2.67
C ARG A 66 -5.06 -1.75 2.24
N SER A 67 -4.14 -1.51 3.17
CA SER A 67 -2.71 -1.43 2.85
C SER A 67 -2.16 -2.80 2.45
N GLY A 68 -2.53 -3.87 3.13
CA GLY A 68 -2.19 -5.24 2.73
C GLY A 68 -2.69 -5.59 1.33
N ALA A 69 -3.93 -5.21 1.00
CA ALA A 69 -4.47 -5.38 -0.35
C ALA A 69 -3.71 -4.57 -1.41
N ALA A 70 -3.31 -3.33 -1.09
CA ALA A 70 -2.52 -2.49 -1.98
C ALA A 70 -1.12 -3.08 -2.24
N SER A 71 -0.44 -3.57 -1.20
CA SER A 71 0.83 -4.29 -1.34
C SER A 71 0.70 -5.55 -2.21
N ALA A 72 -0.39 -6.30 -2.07
CA ALA A 72 -0.65 -7.47 -2.91
C ALA A 72 -0.88 -7.09 -4.39
N VAL A 73 -1.50 -5.94 -4.67
CA VAL A 73 -1.64 -5.42 -6.04
C VAL A 73 -0.28 -5.00 -6.61
N ALA A 74 0.55 -4.31 -5.83
CA ALA A 74 1.90 -3.93 -6.24
C ALA A 74 2.74 -5.16 -6.62
N GLY A 75 2.74 -6.20 -5.77
CA GLY A 75 3.43 -7.46 -6.07
C GLY A 75 2.96 -8.12 -7.37
N LYS A 76 1.65 -8.14 -7.64
CA LYS A 76 1.10 -8.66 -8.91
C LYS A 76 1.54 -7.85 -10.12
N LEU A 77 1.66 -6.52 -9.99
CA LEU A 77 2.14 -5.67 -11.09
C LEU A 77 3.62 -5.94 -11.38
N SER A 78 4.44 -6.13 -10.35
CA SER A 78 5.84 -6.55 -10.50
C SER A 78 5.96 -7.93 -11.16
N ASP A 79 5.12 -8.89 -10.77
CA ASP A 79 5.09 -10.22 -11.39
C ASP A 79 4.70 -10.17 -12.87
N ILE A 80 3.74 -9.31 -13.24
CA ILE A 80 3.34 -9.09 -14.63
C ILE A 80 4.48 -8.48 -15.43
N ALA A 81 5.16 -7.47 -14.88
CA ALA A 81 6.30 -6.82 -15.53
C ALA A 81 7.45 -7.82 -15.79
N ALA A 82 7.79 -8.65 -14.80
CA ALA A 82 8.82 -9.69 -14.91
C ALA A 82 8.45 -10.70 -16.01
N ARG A 83 7.23 -11.25 -15.99
CA ARG A 83 6.78 -12.20 -17.01
C ARG A 83 6.75 -11.63 -18.41
N TYR A 84 6.39 -10.35 -18.55
CA TYR A 84 6.40 -9.69 -19.85
C TYR A 84 7.83 -9.53 -20.39
N SER A 85 8.79 -9.17 -19.53
CA SER A 85 10.21 -9.12 -19.89
C SER A 85 10.77 -10.51 -20.25
N ASP A 86 10.41 -11.55 -19.49
CA ASP A 86 10.80 -12.94 -19.79
C ASP A 86 10.23 -13.41 -21.14
N LEU A 87 8.98 -13.06 -21.45
CA LEU A 87 8.33 -13.41 -22.71
C LEU A 87 8.98 -12.69 -23.90
N ASP A 88 9.37 -11.43 -23.73
CA ASP A 88 10.10 -10.69 -24.77
C ASP A 88 11.48 -11.31 -25.05
N LEU A 89 12.21 -11.71 -23.99
CA LEU A 89 13.46 -12.48 -24.09
C LEU A 89 13.27 -13.79 -24.88
N GLU A 90 12.21 -14.55 -24.56
CA GLU A 90 11.92 -15.83 -25.22
C GLU A 90 11.56 -15.65 -26.71
N LEU A 91 10.81 -14.60 -27.05
CA LEU A 91 10.35 -14.35 -28.41
C LEU A 91 11.41 -13.68 -29.30
N THR A 92 12.27 -12.84 -28.73
CA THR A 92 13.28 -12.08 -29.50
C THR A 92 14.67 -12.72 -29.49
N GLY A 93 14.93 -13.63 -28.54
CA GLY A 93 16.22 -14.31 -28.35
C GLY A 93 17.37 -13.37 -27.99
N ARG A 94 17.08 -12.11 -27.64
CA ARG A 94 18.06 -11.08 -27.32
C ARG A 94 17.85 -10.62 -25.89
N SER A 95 18.79 -10.97 -25.01
CA SER A 95 19.02 -10.17 -23.81
C SER A 95 19.65 -8.86 -24.26
N GLU A 96 18.87 -7.79 -24.36
CA GLU A 96 19.50 -6.49 -24.55
C GLU A 96 20.37 -6.16 -23.31
N PRO A 97 21.60 -5.66 -23.52
CA PRO A 97 22.61 -5.46 -22.48
C PRO A 97 22.34 -4.28 -21.55
#